data_AF-A0A9X2G973-F1
#
_entry.id   AF-A0A9X2G973-F1
#
_cell.length_a   1.000
_cell.length_b   1.000
_cell.length_c   1.000
_cell.angle_alpha   90.00
_cell.angle_beta   90.00
_cell.angle_gamma   90.00
#
_symmetry.space_group_name_H-M   'P 1'
#
loop_
_entity.id
_entity.type
_entity.pdbx_description
1 polymer ?
#
loop_
_entity_poly.entity_id
_entity_poly.type
_entity_poly.pdbx_seq_one_letter_code
_entity_poly.pdbx_strand_id
1 'polypeptide(L)'
;MDEHAVLHCLITDDLGRVRDQVRAFASAAGFGGTRLDDVVLVVGEATANVLEHGSGSGSLLARIDPDGGLHIEVLDPAGTLTVERLRHHLTTRPRSPGRADSGSG
;
A
#
# COMPACT_ATOMS: atom_id res chain seq x y z
N MET A 1 2.60 -19.21 20.79
CA MET A 1 2.18 -19.35 19.38
C MET A 1 1.74 -17.96 18.97
N ASP A 2 2.69 -17.19 18.46
CA ASP A 2 2.41 -15.88 17.90
C ASP A 2 1.64 -16.11 16.61
N GLU A 3 0.32 -15.95 16.70
CA GLU A 3 -0.52 -15.79 15.52
C GLU A 3 -0.11 -14.44 14.93
N HIS A 4 0.92 -14.46 14.09
CA HIS A 4 1.32 -13.28 13.33
C HIS A 4 0.07 -12.81 12.58
N ALA A 5 -0.32 -11.55 12.80
CA ALA A 5 -1.47 -11.00 12.13
C ALA A 5 -1.26 -11.12 10.63
N VAL A 6 -2.22 -11.74 9.92
CA VAL A 6 -2.22 -11.88 8.47
C VAL A 6 -3.53 -11.35 7.93
N LEU A 7 -3.45 -10.49 6.92
CA LEU A 7 -4.57 -10.05 6.11
C LEU A 7 -4.44 -10.69 4.72
N HIS A 8 -5.49 -11.37 4.28
CA HIS A 8 -5.62 -11.83 2.90
C HIS A 8 -6.89 -11.24 2.30
N CYS A 9 -6.76 -10.51 1.20
CA CYS A 9 -7.90 -9.96 0.48
C CYS A 9 -7.76 -10.14 -1.03
N LEU A 10 -8.90 -10.21 -1.70
CA LEU A 10 -8.98 -10.23 -3.16
C LEU A 10 -8.90 -8.80 -3.67
N ILE A 11 -8.15 -8.60 -4.75
CA ILE A 11 -8.09 -7.33 -5.47
C ILE A 11 -9.27 -7.32 -6.43
N THR A 12 -10.26 -6.49 -6.10
CA THR A 12 -11.46 -6.22 -6.89
C THR A 12 -11.44 -4.77 -7.37
N ASP A 13 -12.37 -4.41 -8.25
CA ASP A 13 -12.57 -3.03 -8.73
C ASP A 13 -12.81 -2.00 -7.60
N ASP A 14 -13.31 -2.45 -6.45
CA ASP A 14 -13.37 -1.65 -5.22
C ASP A 14 -11.98 -1.50 -4.54
N LEU A 15 -11.14 -0.65 -5.14
CA LEU A 15 -9.85 -0.25 -4.58
C LEU A 15 -9.96 0.49 -3.24
N GLY A 16 -11.12 1.12 -2.96
CA GLY A 16 -11.39 1.78 -1.69
C GLY A 16 -11.40 0.79 -0.54
N ARG A 17 -12.13 -0.32 -0.72
CA ARG A 17 -12.20 -1.40 0.26
C ARG A 17 -10.83 -2.03 0.55
N VAL A 18 -9.99 -2.24 -0.47
CA VAL A 18 -8.65 -2.80 -0.27
C VAL A 18 -7.77 -1.85 0.56
N ARG A 19 -7.83 -0.54 0.27
CA ARG A 19 -7.10 0.49 1.03
C ARG A 19 -7.54 0.54 2.49
N ASP A 20 -8.86 0.48 2.74
CA ASP A 20 -9.40 0.51 4.10
C ASP A 20 -9.02 -0.74 4.91
N GLN A 21 -9.02 -1.91 4.28
CA GLN A 21 -8.59 -3.16 4.93
C GLN A 21 -7.10 -3.11 5.30
N VAL A 22 -6.24 -2.65 4.39
CA VAL A 22 -4.80 -2.49 4.69
C VAL A 22 -4.56 -1.42 5.75
N ARG A 23 -5.30 -0.31 5.70
CA ARG A 23 -5.21 0.74 6.72
C ARG A 23 -5.56 0.22 8.10
N ALA A 24 -6.67 -0.51 8.22
CA ALA A 24 -7.11 -1.11 9.47
C ALA A 24 -6.09 -2.12 10.01
N PHE A 25 -5.55 -2.97 9.13
CA PHE A 25 -4.53 -3.96 9.49
C PHE A 25 -3.22 -3.31 9.97
N ALA A 26 -2.67 -2.37 9.19
CA ALA A 26 -1.44 -1.68 9.55
C ALA A 26 -1.63 -0.84 10.82
N SER A 27 -2.78 -0.18 11.00
CA SER A 27 -3.10 0.55 12.23
C SER A 27 -3.19 -0.38 13.44
N ALA A 28 -3.80 -1.57 13.30
CA ALA A 28 -3.88 -2.57 14.37
C ALA A 28 -2.50 -3.11 14.75
N ALA A 29 -1.56 -3.14 13.79
CA ALA A 29 -0.16 -3.49 14.00
C ALA A 29 0.70 -2.35 14.56
N GLY A 30 0.11 -1.18 14.83
CA GLY A 30 0.82 -0.03 15.43
C GLY A 30 1.44 0.94 14.43
N PHE A 31 1.19 0.80 13.13
CA PHE A 31 1.61 1.79 12.14
C PHE A 31 0.68 3.01 12.19
N GLY A 32 1.26 4.21 12.16
CA GLY A 32 0.51 5.46 12.22
C GLY A 32 1.22 6.61 11.51
N GLY A 33 0.51 7.74 11.39
CA GLY A 33 1.01 8.95 10.72
C GLY A 33 1.40 8.71 9.26
N THR A 34 2.43 9.43 8.80
CA THR A 34 2.92 9.39 7.41
C THR A 34 3.22 7.97 6.93
N ARG A 35 3.72 7.10 7.82
CA ARG A 35 4.09 5.73 7.44
C ARG A 35 2.88 4.87 7.10
N LEU A 36 1.74 5.10 7.76
CA LEU A 36 0.48 4.45 7.42
C LEU A 36 -0.06 4.97 6.08
N ASP A 37 0.01 6.28 5.86
CA ASP A 37 -0.45 6.90 4.62
C ASP A 37 0.39 6.44 3.41
N ASP A 38 1.72 6.31 3.58
CA ASP A 38 2.62 5.79 2.55
C ASP A 38 2.31 4.33 2.21
N VAL A 39 2.03 3.49 3.22
CA VAL A 39 1.64 2.08 3.00
C VAL A 39 0.34 2.00 2.18
N VAL A 40 -0.69 2.75 2.59
CA VAL A 40 -1.99 2.76 1.89
C VAL A 40 -1.84 3.26 0.46
N LEU A 41 -0.99 4.27 0.24
CA LEU A 41 -0.68 4.78 -1.09
C LEU A 41 0.00 3.71 -1.95
N VAL A 42 1.10 3.13 -1.50
CA VAL A 42 1.87 2.13 -2.26
C VAL A 42 1.01 0.91 -2.59
N VAL A 43 0.19 0.44 -1.66
CA VAL A 43 -0.78 -0.63 -1.92
C VAL A 43 -1.82 -0.21 -2.93
N GLY A 44 -2.38 0.99 -2.78
CA GLY A 44 -3.38 1.52 -3.70
C GLY A 44 -2.89 1.57 -5.14
N GLU A 45 -1.63 1.94 -5.34
CA GLU A 45 -1.01 1.95 -6.67
C GLU A 45 -0.70 0.54 -7.16
N ALA A 46 -0.16 -0.33 -6.31
CA ALA A 46 0.14 -1.71 -6.70
C ALA A 46 -1.14 -2.47 -7.11
N THR A 47 -2.24 -2.28 -6.39
CA THR A 47 -3.54 -2.90 -6.67
C THR A 47 -4.24 -2.29 -7.89
N ALA A 48 -4.16 -0.97 -8.09
CA ALA A 48 -4.63 -0.32 -9.31
C ALA A 48 -3.90 -0.87 -10.55
N ASN A 49 -2.57 -1.05 -10.45
CA ASN A 49 -1.78 -1.65 -11.53
C ASN A 49 -2.23 -3.08 -11.88
N VAL A 50 -2.63 -3.89 -10.90
CA VAL A 50 -3.18 -5.23 -11.15
C VAL A 50 -4.50 -5.15 -11.93
N LEU A 51 -5.36 -4.20 -11.60
CA LEU A 51 -6.67 -4.05 -12.24
C LEU A 51 -6.60 -3.44 -13.64
N GLU A 52 -5.83 -2.37 -13.82
CA GLU A 52 -5.75 -1.63 -15.07
C GLU A 52 -4.97 -2.37 -16.16
N HIS A 53 -4.03 -3.21 -15.76
CA HIS A 53 -3.06 -3.81 -16.68
C HIS A 53 -2.91 -5.32 -16.58
N GLY A 54 -3.43 -5.94 -15.51
CA GLY A 54 -3.46 -7.39 -15.33
C GLY A 54 -4.76 -8.03 -15.85
N SER A 55 -5.16 -9.15 -15.23
CA SER A 55 -6.37 -9.90 -15.62
C SER A 55 -7.70 -9.29 -15.13
N GLY A 56 -7.65 -8.14 -14.44
CA GLY A 56 -8.79 -7.59 -13.71
C GLY A 56 -9.07 -8.27 -12.36
N SER A 57 -8.21 -9.20 -11.93
CA SER A 57 -8.29 -9.87 -10.62
C SER A 57 -6.90 -10.23 -10.09
N GLY A 58 -6.73 -10.18 -8.76
CA GLY A 58 -5.50 -10.59 -8.08
C GLY A 58 -5.72 -10.79 -6.59
N SER A 59 -4.65 -11.02 -5.83
CA SER A 59 -4.72 -11.13 -4.37
C SER A 59 -3.65 -10.30 -3.69
N LEU A 60 -3.96 -9.84 -2.48
CA LEU A 60 -3.05 -9.15 -1.59
C LEU A 60 -2.92 -9.94 -0.30
N LEU A 61 -1.67 -10.15 0.13
CA LEU A 61 -1.32 -10.74 1.40
C LEU A 61 -0.49 -9.71 2.18
N ALA A 62 -0.94 -9.35 3.38
CA ALA A 62 -0.15 -8.54 4.31
C ALA A 62 0.12 -9.33 5.58
N ARG A 63 1.35 -9.29 6.08
CA ARG A 63 1.77 -9.95 7.33
C ARG A 63 2.69 -9.04 8.13
N ILE A 64 2.63 -9.20 9.45
CA ILE A 64 3.58 -8.57 10.37
C ILE A 64 4.69 -9.55 10.70
N ASP A 65 5.92 -9.19 10.34
CA ASP A 65 7.11 -9.96 10.64
C ASP A 65 7.42 -9.93 12.15
N PRO A 66 8.13 -10.93 12.70
CA PRO A 66 8.46 -10.98 14.13
C PRO A 66 9.23 -9.77 14.66
N ASP A 67 9.89 -9.02 13.79
CA ASP A 67 10.64 -7.79 14.11
C ASP A 67 9.78 -6.51 14.04
N GLY A 68 8.47 -6.64 13.77
CA GLY A 68 7.55 -5.51 13.61
C GLY A 68 7.53 -4.91 12.21
N GLY A 69 8.19 -5.54 11.24
CA GLY A 69 8.08 -5.19 9.82
C GLY A 69 6.69 -5.47 9.25
N LEU A 70 6.23 -4.65 8.31
CA LEU A 70 5.04 -4.91 7.52
C LEU A 70 5.47 -5.40 6.14
N HIS A 71 5.15 -6.66 5.84
CA HIS A 71 5.39 -7.28 4.55
C HIS A 71 4.08 -7.33 3.77
N ILE A 72 4.07 -6.78 2.54
CA ILE A 72 2.91 -6.82 1.65
C ILE A 72 3.30 -7.47 0.32
N GLU A 73 2.59 -8.52 -0.04
CA GLU A 73 2.71 -9.22 -1.31
C GLU A 73 1.46 -8.96 -2.15
N VAL A 74 1.66 -8.57 -3.40
CA VAL A 74 0.60 -8.34 -4.38
C VAL A 74 0.81 -9.31 -5.53
N LEU A 75 -0.17 -10.17 -5.78
CA LEU A 75 -0.11 -11.21 -6.80
C LEU A 75 -1.01 -10.83 -7.98
N ASP A 76 -0.39 -10.69 -9.16
CA ASP A 76 -1.06 -10.67 -10.47
C ASP A 76 -0.89 -12.03 -11.16
N PRO A 77 -1.95 -12.86 -11.24
CA PRO A 77 -1.87 -14.17 -11.89
C PRO A 77 -1.62 -14.09 -13.39
N ALA A 78 -1.82 -12.95 -14.06
CA ALA A 78 -1.48 -12.78 -15.47
C ALA A 78 0.02 -12.57 -15.71
N GLY A 79 0.80 -12.21 -14.67
CA GLY A 79 2.25 -12.02 -14.76
C GLY A 79 2.66 -10.80 -15.60
N THR A 80 1.80 -9.80 -15.73
CA THR A 80 2.02 -8.63 -16.61
C THR A 80 2.57 -7.40 -15.88
N LEU A 81 2.63 -7.44 -14.55
CA LEU A 81 3.24 -6.38 -13.75
C LEU A 81 4.76 -6.30 -13.98
N THR A 82 5.20 -5.21 -14.59
CA THR A 82 6.62 -4.88 -14.78
C THR A 82 7.12 -3.93 -13.69
N VAL A 83 8.36 -4.15 -13.23
CA VAL A 83 9.02 -3.33 -12.19
C VAL A 83 9.13 -1.85 -12.57
N GLU A 84 9.22 -1.54 -13.87
CA GLU A 84 9.22 -0.15 -14.35
C GLU A 84 7.92 0.59 -14.02
N ARG A 85 6.78 -0.10 -14.01
CA ARG A 85 5.48 0.52 -13.73
C ARG A 85 5.26 0.76 -12.23
N LEU A 86 5.79 -0.13 -11.38
CA LEU A 86 5.83 0.10 -9.92
C LEU A 86 6.68 1.33 -9.56
N ARG A 87 7.73 1.64 -10.34
CA ARG A 87 8.61 2.79 -10.11
C ARG A 87 8.04 4.12 -10.60
N HIS A 88 7.18 4.12 -11.61
CA HIS A 88 6.63 5.35 -12.18
C HIS A 88 5.85 6.17 -11.14
N HIS A 89 5.05 5.52 -10.29
CA HIS A 89 4.20 6.22 -9.31
C HIS A 89 4.89 6.59 -7.99
N LEU A 90 6.06 5.99 -7.69
CA LEU A 90 6.87 6.35 -6.51
C LEU A 90 7.66 7.66 -6.68
N THR A 91 7.71 8.22 -7.89
CA THR A 91 8.57 9.38 -8.23
C THR A 91 7.80 10.67 -8.53
N THR A 92 6.46 10.63 -8.59
CA THR A 92 5.65 11.75 -9.13
C THR A 92 5.02 12.67 -8.09
N ARG A 93 5.26 12.51 -6.79
CA ARG A 93 4.87 13.56 -5.82
C ARG A 93 5.97 14.62 -5.67
N PRO A 94 5.68 15.91 -5.93
CA PRO A 94 6.55 16.97 -5.46
C PRO A 94 6.62 16.88 -3.93
N ARG A 95 7.82 16.99 -3.35
CA ARG A 95 7.99 17.22 -1.92
C ARG A 95 7.10 18.39 -1.56
N SER A 96 6.11 18.18 -0.69
CA SER A 96 5.29 19.27 -0.15
C SER A 96 6.26 20.36 0.34
N PRO A 97 6.23 21.58 -0.20
CA PRO A 97 7.03 22.65 0.39
C PRO A 97 6.49 22.84 1.80
N GLY A 98 7.36 22.62 2.78
CA GLY A 98 7.03 22.83 4.18
C GLY A 98 6.40 24.20 4.36
N ARG A 99 5.37 24.25 5.22
CA ARG A 99 4.84 25.49 5.80
C ARG A 99 6.00 26.44 6.07
N ALA A 100 6.11 27.48 5.26
CA ALA A 100 6.97 28.61 5.58
C ALA A 100 6.40 29.23 6.86
N ASP A 101 7.24 29.24 7.89
CA ASP A 101 7.01 29.95 9.14
C ASP A 101 6.55 31.37 8.83
N SER A 102 5.40 31.71 9.40
CA SER A 102 4.99 33.08 9.66
C SER A 102 5.99 33.70 10.65
N GLY A 103 6.95 34.45 10.11
CA GLY A 103 7.83 35.34 10.87
C GLY A 103 7.45 36.80 10.63
N SER A 104 6.84 37.41 11.64
CA SER A 104 6.57 38.85 11.71
C SER A 104 7.84 39.69 11.55
N GLY A 105 7.69 40.82 10.86
CA GLY A 105 8.59 41.98 10.90
C GLY A 105 7.77 43.24 10.72
#